data_AF-A0A5C0SI92-F1
#
_entry.id   AF-A0A5C0SI92-F1
#
_cell.length_a   1.000
_cell.length_b   1.000
_cell.length_c   1.000
_cell.angle_alpha   90.00
_cell.angle_beta   90.00
_cell.angle_gamma   90.00
#
_symmetry.space_group_name_H-M   'P 1'
#
loop_
_entity.id
_entity.type
_entity.pdbx_description
1 polymer ?
#
loop_
_entity_poly.entity_id
_entity_poly.type
_entity_poly.pdbx_seq_one_letter_code
_entity_poly.pdbx_strand_id
1 'polypeptide(L)'
;MKKRGKILSFMILLLIFTAFTGCKAKTIESGQITETAERTISTKELSEKLGSPEFVVVDVRSEAQYNGWKLEGEVRGGHIRGAVDFPLSWTNDLKKEDLKDLLESKGITADKTVVLYDTLGDKSPAMAEILKGLGYENILVYEAGMMEWAGNDTLPMDKLANYEKLVYPEWINALIKGENPDTYPGKGYKIFEVSWGEGKEYKEGHIPGAVHLDTNELEEEPLWNRVSDKDIEKMLLRNGITYDTTVVLYGSDTTAAARAASIMMYAGVEDVRILNGGFGAWTEAGLDIETEVQSPVPVEAFGIAVPAHPEYIIDTKEAKEILADENAELASVRSWEEYIGETSGYTYIKPKGRIAGATWAHAGSDPYHMEDYRNVNNTMRNYHEIAKNWEDWDITSDKKVAFFCGTGWRASEAFFDAYLMGWDKIAVYDGGWYEWSMDEANPVETGEPK
;
A
#
# COMPACT_ATOMS: atom_id res chain seq x y z
N MET A 1 -18.28 66.22 -14.27
CA MET A 1 -18.38 67.05 -15.50
C MET A 1 -17.32 66.55 -16.49
N LYS A 2 -17.71 66.23 -17.75
CA LYS A 2 -16.91 66.22 -19.02
C LYS A 2 -15.48 65.63 -18.96
N LYS A 3 -14.93 64.85 -19.90
CA LYS A 3 -15.27 64.17 -21.17
C LYS A 3 -13.88 63.74 -21.71
N ARG A 4 -13.75 62.55 -22.36
CA ARG A 4 -12.78 62.23 -23.46
C ARG A 4 -11.28 62.23 -23.08
N GLY A 5 -10.39 61.45 -23.69
CA GLY A 5 -10.46 60.53 -24.83
C GLY A 5 -9.09 59.85 -25.03
N LYS A 6 -9.07 58.76 -25.80
CA LYS A 6 -7.88 57.99 -26.19
C LYS A 6 -6.93 58.84 -27.05
N ILE A 7 -5.61 58.70 -26.83
CA ILE A 7 -4.57 58.97 -27.85
C ILE A 7 -3.51 57.87 -27.77
N LEU A 8 -3.30 57.23 -28.92
CA LEU A 8 -2.24 56.30 -29.26
C LEU A 8 -1.01 57.12 -29.71
N SER A 9 0.21 56.74 -29.33
CA SER A 9 1.40 57.24 -30.04
C SER A 9 2.54 56.21 -30.06
N PHE A 10 3.11 56.09 -31.25
CA PHE A 10 4.21 55.26 -31.73
C PHE A 10 5.60 55.88 -31.41
N MET A 11 6.68 55.14 -31.75
CA MET A 11 8.14 55.49 -31.78
C MET A 11 8.94 55.07 -30.53
N ILE A 12 10.17 54.52 -30.57
CA ILE A 12 11.20 54.36 -31.62
C ILE A 12 12.25 53.31 -31.21
N LEU A 13 12.89 52.73 -32.23
CA LEU A 13 14.05 51.83 -32.25
C LEU A 13 15.33 52.45 -31.64
N LEU A 14 16.16 51.68 -30.92
CA LEU A 14 17.60 51.97 -30.84
C LEU A 14 18.45 50.69 -30.70
N LEU A 15 19.05 50.30 -31.83
CA LEU A 15 20.21 49.41 -31.92
C LEU A 15 21.45 50.19 -31.46
N ILE A 16 22.21 49.65 -30.51
CA ILE A 16 23.59 50.08 -30.24
C ILE A 16 24.50 48.86 -30.36
N PHE A 17 25.32 48.89 -31.40
CA PHE A 17 26.52 48.09 -31.58
C PHE A 17 27.66 48.77 -30.79
N THR A 18 28.33 48.04 -29.91
CA THR A 18 29.69 48.37 -29.48
C THR A 18 30.55 47.13 -29.49
N ALA A 19 31.56 47.16 -30.37
CA ALA A 19 32.67 46.20 -30.39
C ALA A 19 33.77 46.72 -29.47
N PHE A 20 34.33 45.85 -28.62
CA PHE A 20 35.71 45.94 -28.17
C PHE A 20 36.29 44.54 -27.94
N THR A 21 37.58 44.47 -28.27
CA THR A 21 38.43 43.32 -28.55
C THR A 21 38.96 42.58 -27.31
N GLY A 22 38.87 41.24 -27.35
CA GLY A 22 39.90 40.24 -27.02
C GLY A 22 40.68 40.29 -25.69
N CYS A 23 40.51 39.24 -24.86
CA CYS A 23 41.63 38.46 -24.32
C CYS A 23 41.19 37.09 -23.74
N LYS A 24 41.75 36.01 -24.30
CA LYS A 24 41.95 34.64 -23.77
C LYS A 24 40.79 33.94 -23.04
N ALA A 25 39.98 33.21 -23.81
CA ALA A 25 39.35 31.98 -23.31
C ALA A 25 40.29 30.80 -23.61
N LYS A 26 40.64 30.07 -22.55
CA LYS A 26 41.36 28.80 -22.60
C LYS A 26 40.47 27.80 -23.35
N THR A 27 40.99 27.21 -24.41
CA THR A 27 40.36 26.06 -25.09
C THR A 27 40.21 24.95 -24.06
N ILE A 28 38.99 24.68 -23.63
CA ILE A 28 38.64 23.42 -22.98
C ILE A 28 38.36 22.48 -24.15
N GLU A 29 39.19 21.47 -24.30
CA GLU A 29 38.95 20.37 -25.22
C GLU A 29 37.56 19.81 -24.97
N SER A 30 36.80 19.66 -26.05
CA SER A 30 35.54 18.94 -26.09
C SER A 30 35.78 17.50 -25.65
N GLY A 31 35.63 17.23 -24.35
CA GLY A 31 35.40 15.89 -23.87
C GLY A 31 34.09 15.41 -24.48
N GLN A 32 34.17 14.39 -25.34
CA GLN A 32 33.02 13.63 -25.77
C GLN A 32 32.30 13.12 -24.52
N ILE A 33 31.13 13.67 -24.22
CA ILE A 33 30.12 12.93 -23.49
C ILE A 33 29.67 11.86 -24.49
N THR A 34 30.24 10.67 -24.40
CA THR A 34 29.64 9.51 -25.03
C THR A 34 28.35 9.23 -24.28
N GLU A 35 27.23 9.81 -24.73
CA GLU A 35 25.91 9.21 -24.53
C GLU A 35 26.03 7.78 -25.06
N THR A 36 26.19 6.83 -24.14
CA THR A 36 25.92 5.44 -24.49
C THR A 36 24.41 5.35 -24.51
N ALA A 37 23.84 5.54 -25.70
CA ALA A 37 22.41 5.34 -25.92
C ALA A 37 22.03 4.00 -25.29
N GLU A 38 21.01 4.03 -24.43
CA GLU A 38 20.58 2.85 -23.71
C GLU A 38 20.15 1.78 -24.70
N ARG A 39 20.42 0.52 -24.36
CA ARG A 39 19.93 -0.58 -25.17
C ARG A 39 18.41 -0.61 -25.00
N THR A 40 17.67 -0.58 -26.10
CA THR A 40 16.22 -0.56 -26.06
C THR A 40 15.64 -1.93 -26.42
N ILE A 41 14.41 -2.18 -26.01
CA ILE A 41 13.61 -3.35 -26.40
C ILE A 41 12.32 -2.89 -27.07
N SER A 42 11.90 -3.56 -28.14
CA SER A 42 10.62 -3.27 -28.81
C SER A 42 9.45 -3.94 -28.09
N THR A 43 8.23 -3.42 -28.26
CA THR A 43 6.98 -4.02 -27.73
C THR A 43 6.84 -5.49 -28.14
N LYS A 44 7.14 -5.79 -29.41
CA LYS A 44 7.08 -7.15 -29.95
C LYS A 44 8.07 -8.07 -29.23
N GLU A 45 9.33 -7.64 -29.12
CA GLU A 45 10.38 -8.44 -28.49
C GLU A 45 10.09 -8.65 -27.00
N LEU A 46 9.68 -7.60 -26.27
CA LEU A 46 9.30 -7.72 -24.86
C LEU A 46 8.14 -8.71 -24.69
N SER A 47 7.09 -8.61 -25.52
CA SER A 47 5.97 -9.55 -25.49
C SER A 47 6.38 -11.00 -25.76
N GLU A 48 7.39 -11.24 -26.61
CA GLU A 48 7.92 -12.58 -26.90
C GLU A 48 8.82 -13.13 -25.76
N LYS A 49 9.28 -12.27 -24.85
CA LYS A 49 10.19 -12.61 -23.74
C LYS A 49 9.52 -12.71 -22.37
N LEU A 50 8.25 -12.35 -22.24
CA LEU A 50 7.53 -12.45 -20.96
C LEU A 50 7.60 -13.87 -20.38
N GLY A 51 7.87 -13.95 -19.08
CA GLY A 51 7.99 -15.23 -18.35
C GLY A 51 9.30 -15.98 -18.58
N SER A 52 10.23 -15.46 -19.39
CA SER A 52 11.56 -16.05 -19.52
C SER A 52 12.36 -15.88 -18.22
N PRO A 53 12.96 -16.96 -17.65
CA PRO A 53 13.73 -16.86 -16.41
C PRO A 53 15.01 -16.00 -16.54
N GLU A 54 15.51 -15.85 -17.77
CA GLU A 54 16.66 -14.99 -18.11
C GLU A 54 16.33 -13.48 -18.05
N PHE A 55 15.05 -13.11 -17.95
CA PHE A 55 14.59 -11.73 -17.95
C PHE A 55 13.89 -11.40 -16.63
N VAL A 56 14.03 -10.16 -16.20
CA VAL A 56 13.19 -9.56 -15.16
C VAL A 56 12.64 -8.25 -15.71
N VAL A 57 11.32 -8.12 -15.75
CA VAL A 57 10.64 -6.91 -16.18
C VAL A 57 10.34 -6.09 -14.94
N VAL A 58 10.76 -4.82 -14.91
CA VAL A 58 10.70 -3.97 -13.73
C VAL A 58 9.89 -2.72 -14.04
N ASP A 59 8.81 -2.55 -13.29
CA ASP A 59 7.99 -1.33 -13.30
C ASP A 59 8.63 -0.30 -12.37
N VAL A 60 9.13 0.80 -12.94
CA VAL A 60 9.79 1.85 -12.13
C VAL A 60 8.84 2.98 -11.71
N ARG A 61 7.54 2.83 -11.98
CA ARG A 61 6.49 3.79 -11.60
C ARG A 61 6.14 3.65 -10.12
N SER A 62 5.20 4.48 -9.67
CA SER A 62 4.65 4.37 -8.32
C SER A 62 3.92 3.04 -8.09
N GLU A 63 3.86 2.61 -6.84
CA GLU A 63 3.10 1.44 -6.38
C GLU A 63 1.61 1.60 -6.71
N ALA A 64 1.09 2.83 -6.68
CA ALA A 64 -0.27 3.13 -7.11
C ALA A 64 -0.50 2.77 -8.60
N GLN A 65 0.42 3.16 -9.49
CA GLN A 65 0.34 2.82 -10.91
C GLN A 65 0.48 1.33 -11.16
N TYR A 66 1.41 0.68 -10.45
CA TYR A 66 1.59 -0.76 -10.49
C TYR A 66 0.30 -1.49 -10.06
N ASN A 67 -0.33 -1.06 -8.98
CA ASN A 67 -1.54 -1.69 -8.43
C ASN A 67 -2.77 -1.53 -9.32
N GLY A 68 -2.87 -0.45 -10.11
CA GLY A 68 -4.02 -0.29 -11.01
C GLY A 68 -4.41 1.15 -11.34
N TRP A 69 -3.86 2.14 -10.64
CA TRP A 69 -4.23 3.54 -10.84
C TRP A 69 -3.67 4.08 -12.17
N LYS A 70 -4.49 4.84 -12.90
CA LYS A 70 -4.08 5.53 -14.14
C LYS A 70 -3.73 6.96 -13.78
N LEU A 71 -2.44 7.28 -13.69
CA LEU A 71 -1.97 8.58 -13.20
C LEU A 71 -1.46 9.49 -14.32
N GLU A 72 -1.15 8.93 -15.49
CA GLU A 72 -0.49 9.64 -16.58
C GLU A 72 -1.26 9.52 -17.91
N GLY A 73 -2.57 9.19 -17.83
CA GLY A 73 -3.48 9.14 -18.98
C GLY A 73 -3.55 7.79 -19.68
N GLU A 74 -3.04 6.73 -19.03
CA GLU A 74 -3.12 5.36 -19.54
C GLU A 74 -4.60 4.93 -19.72
N VAL A 75 -4.92 4.25 -20.82
CA VAL A 75 -6.29 3.76 -21.07
C VAL A 75 -6.62 2.49 -20.27
N ARG A 76 -5.59 1.73 -19.85
CA ARG A 76 -5.67 0.59 -18.93
C ARG A 76 -4.65 0.81 -17.81
N GLY A 77 -5.07 0.67 -16.55
CA GLY A 77 -4.18 0.73 -15.39
C GLY A 77 -3.62 -0.65 -15.03
N GLY A 78 -2.61 -0.65 -14.17
CA GLY A 78 -1.86 -1.86 -13.77
C GLY A 78 -0.50 -1.93 -14.46
N HIS A 79 0.11 -3.11 -14.44
CA HIS A 79 1.48 -3.37 -14.88
C HIS A 79 1.54 -4.44 -15.98
N ILE A 80 2.69 -4.55 -16.64
CA ILE A 80 2.97 -5.65 -17.59
C ILE A 80 2.94 -6.97 -16.83
N ARG A 81 2.23 -7.98 -17.35
CA ARG A 81 2.12 -9.29 -16.69
C ARG A 81 3.47 -9.89 -16.32
N GLY A 82 3.62 -10.25 -15.04
CA GLY A 82 4.84 -10.84 -14.48
C GLY A 82 5.97 -9.84 -14.21
N ALA A 83 5.72 -8.54 -14.32
CA ALA A 83 6.66 -7.52 -13.87
C ALA A 83 6.76 -7.48 -12.34
N VAL A 84 7.91 -7.01 -11.84
CA VAL A 84 8.12 -6.68 -10.42
C VAL A 84 8.06 -5.17 -10.24
N ASP A 85 7.59 -4.71 -9.08
CA ASP A 85 7.59 -3.31 -8.70
C ASP A 85 8.96 -2.90 -8.15
N PHE A 86 9.52 -1.82 -8.71
CA PHE A 86 10.68 -1.17 -8.11
C PHE A 86 10.64 0.34 -8.42
N PRO A 87 9.78 1.10 -7.73
CA PRO A 87 9.64 2.53 -7.92
C PRO A 87 11.00 3.24 -7.88
N LEU A 88 11.23 4.15 -8.84
CA LEU A 88 12.47 4.94 -8.87
C LEU A 88 12.68 5.74 -7.57
N SER A 89 11.60 6.17 -6.92
CA SER A 89 11.65 6.90 -5.64
C SER A 89 12.38 6.15 -4.53
N TRP A 90 12.33 4.81 -4.52
CA TRP A 90 13.00 4.01 -3.48
C TRP A 90 14.54 4.14 -3.54
N THR A 91 15.09 4.65 -4.63
CA THR A 91 16.54 4.82 -4.78
C THR A 91 17.09 6.09 -4.13
N ASN A 92 16.24 7.04 -3.74
CA ASN A 92 16.67 8.38 -3.32
C ASN A 92 17.46 8.39 -2.00
N ASP A 93 17.06 7.56 -1.04
CA ASP A 93 17.54 7.63 0.35
C ASP A 93 18.23 6.35 0.84
N LEU A 94 18.39 5.35 -0.03
CA LEU A 94 19.04 4.09 0.31
C LEU A 94 20.55 4.15 0.06
N LYS A 95 21.32 3.54 0.97
CA LYS A 95 22.74 3.26 0.71
C LYS A 95 22.86 2.21 -0.38
N LYS A 96 24.04 2.17 -1.02
CA LYS A 96 24.31 1.28 -2.15
C LYS A 96 24.08 -0.19 -1.80
N GLU A 97 24.51 -0.61 -0.62
CA GLU A 97 24.39 -1.98 -0.13
C GLU A 97 22.91 -2.34 0.13
N ASP A 98 22.20 -1.49 0.87
CA ASP A 98 20.77 -1.66 1.16
C ASP A 98 19.93 -1.72 -0.13
N LEU A 99 20.28 -0.92 -1.14
CA LEU A 99 19.63 -0.92 -2.44
C LEU A 99 19.88 -2.22 -3.22
N LYS A 100 21.10 -2.78 -3.15
CA LYS A 100 21.43 -4.05 -3.80
C LYS A 100 20.67 -5.21 -3.17
N ASP A 101 20.61 -5.25 -1.84
CA ASP A 101 19.87 -6.28 -1.11
C ASP A 101 18.37 -6.20 -1.41
N LEU A 102 17.81 -4.98 -1.51
CA LEU A 102 16.41 -4.78 -1.90
C LEU A 102 16.13 -5.26 -3.33
N LEU A 103 16.98 -4.93 -4.30
CA LEU A 103 16.86 -5.41 -5.69
C LEU A 103 16.88 -6.95 -5.74
N GLU A 104 17.84 -7.57 -5.03
CA GLU A 104 17.95 -9.03 -4.98
C GLU A 104 16.73 -9.67 -4.31
N SER A 105 16.17 -9.04 -3.27
CA SER A 105 14.94 -9.49 -2.60
C SER A 105 13.73 -9.52 -3.56
N LYS A 106 13.73 -8.66 -4.58
CA LYS A 106 12.73 -8.54 -5.65
C LYS A 106 13.05 -9.44 -6.87
N GLY A 107 14.10 -10.25 -6.79
CA GLY A 107 14.55 -11.11 -7.90
C GLY A 107 15.23 -10.35 -9.05
N ILE A 108 15.52 -9.06 -8.86
CA ILE A 108 16.29 -8.22 -9.78
C ILE A 108 17.75 -8.48 -9.48
N THR A 109 18.40 -9.27 -10.33
CA THR A 109 19.72 -9.85 -10.09
C THR A 109 20.61 -9.62 -11.30
N ALA A 110 21.91 -9.40 -11.07
CA ALA A 110 22.84 -8.95 -12.11
C ALA A 110 23.13 -9.99 -13.21
N ASP A 111 22.80 -11.26 -12.98
CA ASP A 111 22.89 -12.34 -13.96
C ASP A 111 21.75 -12.32 -15.00
N LYS A 112 20.62 -11.68 -14.69
CA LYS A 112 19.47 -11.56 -15.60
C LYS A 112 19.61 -10.36 -16.53
N THR A 113 18.82 -10.38 -17.61
CA THR A 113 18.52 -9.18 -18.39
C THR A 113 17.39 -8.40 -17.71
N VAL A 114 17.71 -7.20 -17.20
CA VAL A 114 16.75 -6.29 -16.58
C VAL A 114 16.08 -5.45 -17.66
N VAL A 115 14.76 -5.54 -17.78
CA VAL A 115 13.95 -4.70 -18.67
C VAL A 115 13.21 -3.67 -17.83
N LEU A 116 13.59 -2.40 -17.97
CA LEU A 116 12.98 -1.29 -17.26
C LEU A 116 11.89 -0.67 -18.11
N TYR A 117 10.75 -0.35 -17.50
CA TYR A 117 9.73 0.46 -18.13
C TYR A 117 9.07 1.42 -17.13
N ASP A 118 8.56 2.51 -17.67
CA ASP A 118 7.65 3.43 -17.00
C ASP A 118 6.49 3.81 -17.94
N THR A 119 5.74 4.87 -17.64
CA THR A 119 4.60 5.24 -18.49
C THR A 119 5.04 5.90 -19.79
N LEU A 120 6.00 6.82 -19.74
CA LEU A 120 6.39 7.70 -20.86
C LEU A 120 7.77 7.38 -21.45
N GLY A 121 8.50 6.45 -20.84
CA GLY A 121 9.89 6.11 -21.16
C GLY A 121 10.92 7.07 -20.58
N ASP A 122 10.55 7.97 -19.66
CA ASP A 122 11.40 9.06 -19.18
C ASP A 122 12.05 8.82 -17.81
N LYS A 123 11.54 7.88 -17.01
CA LYS A 123 12.08 7.50 -15.69
C LYS A 123 13.03 6.31 -15.78
N SER A 124 12.78 5.39 -16.71
CA SER A 124 13.56 4.17 -16.92
C SER A 124 15.05 4.43 -17.18
N PRO A 125 15.44 5.48 -17.95
CA PRO A 125 16.86 5.79 -18.12
C PRO A 125 17.59 6.14 -16.82
N ALA A 126 16.93 6.87 -15.91
CA ALA A 126 17.51 7.20 -14.62
C ALA A 126 17.73 5.94 -13.77
N MET A 127 16.77 5.00 -13.76
CA MET A 127 16.94 3.71 -13.11
C MET A 127 18.08 2.88 -13.76
N ALA A 128 18.19 2.91 -15.09
CA ALA A 128 19.25 2.21 -15.80
C ALA A 128 20.64 2.69 -15.37
N GLU A 129 20.85 4.00 -15.25
CA GLU A 129 22.11 4.57 -14.75
C GLU A 129 22.43 4.14 -13.32
N ILE A 130 21.43 4.08 -12.44
CA ILE A 130 21.59 3.58 -11.06
C ILE A 130 22.04 2.12 -11.08
N LEU A 131 21.35 1.25 -11.84
CA LEU A 131 21.69 -0.17 -11.95
C LEU A 131 23.09 -0.39 -12.55
N LYS A 132 23.49 0.39 -13.56
CA LYS A 132 24.87 0.35 -14.10
C LYS A 132 25.89 0.68 -13.00
N GLY A 133 25.61 1.68 -12.16
CA GLY A 133 26.45 2.04 -11.00
C GLY A 133 26.53 0.93 -9.93
N LEU A 134 25.54 0.04 -9.87
CA LEU A 134 25.52 -1.16 -9.03
C LEU A 134 26.20 -2.39 -9.68
N GLY A 135 26.59 -2.31 -10.95
CA GLY A 135 27.28 -3.38 -11.68
C GLY A 135 26.37 -4.26 -12.54
N TYR A 136 25.14 -3.85 -12.82
CA TYR A 136 24.27 -4.53 -13.77
C TYR A 136 24.71 -4.19 -15.20
N GLU A 137 25.05 -5.21 -15.99
CA GLU A 137 25.55 -5.03 -17.36
C GLU A 137 24.47 -5.23 -18.43
N ASN A 138 23.46 -6.05 -18.14
CA ASN A 138 22.41 -6.43 -19.08
C ASN A 138 21.11 -5.69 -18.78
N ILE A 139 21.05 -4.41 -19.17
CA ILE A 139 19.86 -3.57 -18.98
C ILE A 139 19.28 -3.20 -20.35
N LEU A 140 17.96 -3.34 -20.47
CA LEU A 140 17.17 -2.88 -21.60
C LEU A 140 16.11 -1.88 -21.12
N VAL A 141 15.86 -0.83 -21.90
CA VAL A 141 14.78 0.13 -21.64
C VAL A 141 13.67 -0.02 -22.66
N TYR A 142 12.43 -0.15 -22.18
CA TYR A 142 11.24 -0.14 -23.01
C TYR A 142 10.72 1.29 -23.17
N GLU A 143 11.32 2.05 -24.10
CA GLU A 143 11.05 3.48 -24.30
C GLU A 143 9.61 3.82 -24.69
N ALA A 144 8.89 2.89 -25.33
CA ALA A 144 7.48 3.12 -25.68
C ALA A 144 6.57 3.16 -24.44
N GLY A 145 7.01 2.56 -23.32
CA GLY A 145 6.36 2.62 -22.03
C GLY A 145 4.93 2.07 -21.99
N MET A 146 4.25 2.33 -20.88
CA MET A 146 2.87 1.91 -20.69
C MET A 146 1.89 2.62 -21.61
N MET A 147 2.21 3.79 -22.17
CA MET A 147 1.33 4.44 -23.14
C MET A 147 1.07 3.56 -24.37
N GLU A 148 2.10 2.89 -24.91
CA GLU A 148 1.92 1.94 -26.00
C GLU A 148 1.34 0.61 -25.50
N TRP A 149 1.90 0.05 -24.42
CA TRP A 149 1.49 -1.26 -23.93
C TRP A 149 0.02 -1.29 -23.47
N ALA A 150 -0.38 -0.33 -22.65
CA ALA A 150 -1.76 -0.17 -22.19
C ALA A 150 -2.72 0.18 -23.32
N GLY A 151 -2.23 0.84 -24.38
CA GLY A 151 -3.00 1.20 -25.58
C GLY A 151 -3.37 0.01 -26.47
N ASN A 152 -2.73 -1.15 -26.30
CA ASN A 152 -3.00 -2.36 -27.08
C ASN A 152 -3.65 -3.45 -26.23
N ASP A 153 -4.96 -3.67 -26.40
CA ASP A 153 -5.76 -4.61 -25.62
C ASP A 153 -5.34 -6.10 -25.74
N THR A 154 -4.55 -6.44 -26.76
CA THR A 154 -4.00 -7.79 -26.93
C THR A 154 -2.79 -8.06 -26.03
N LEU A 155 -2.16 -7.02 -25.48
CA LEU A 155 -0.98 -7.17 -24.63
C LEU A 155 -1.37 -7.45 -23.17
N PRO A 156 -0.69 -8.42 -22.53
CA PRO A 156 -1.03 -8.90 -21.19
C PRO A 156 -0.67 -7.86 -20.11
N MET A 157 -1.62 -7.62 -19.20
CA MET A 157 -1.45 -6.75 -18.03
C MET A 157 -2.18 -7.33 -16.83
N ASP A 158 -1.63 -7.10 -15.64
CA ASP A 158 -2.25 -7.45 -14.37
C ASP A 158 -2.45 -6.19 -13.51
N LYS A 159 -3.36 -6.28 -12.54
CA LYS A 159 -3.67 -5.24 -11.56
C LYS A 159 -4.24 -5.89 -10.31
N LEU A 160 -4.12 -5.20 -9.19
CA LEU A 160 -4.77 -5.57 -7.94
C LEU A 160 -6.29 -5.45 -8.12
N ALA A 161 -7.06 -6.45 -7.68
CA ALA A 161 -8.47 -6.58 -8.02
C ALA A 161 -9.31 -5.39 -7.52
N ASN A 162 -9.13 -5.03 -6.25
CA ASN A 162 -9.81 -3.93 -5.58
C ASN A 162 -8.83 -2.78 -5.28
N TYR A 163 -7.94 -2.46 -6.24
CA TYR A 163 -6.90 -1.43 -6.10
C TYR A 163 -7.44 -0.06 -5.64
N GLU A 164 -8.71 0.25 -5.94
CA GLU A 164 -9.34 1.50 -5.59
C GLU A 164 -9.56 1.71 -4.08
N LYS A 165 -9.47 0.62 -3.30
CA LYS A 165 -9.56 0.63 -1.84
C LYS A 165 -8.23 0.94 -1.17
N LEU A 166 -7.13 0.87 -1.92
CA LEU A 166 -5.79 1.27 -1.49
C LEU A 166 -5.40 2.57 -2.20
N VAL A 167 -5.67 3.70 -1.57
CA VAL A 167 -5.52 5.04 -2.15
C VAL A 167 -4.12 5.60 -1.90
N TYR A 168 -3.77 6.66 -2.62
CA TYR A 168 -2.48 7.34 -2.56
C TYR A 168 -2.66 8.83 -2.17
N PRO A 169 -1.59 9.54 -1.73
CA PRO A 169 -1.71 10.87 -1.14
C PRO A 169 -2.48 11.89 -2.02
N GLU A 170 -2.17 11.96 -3.32
CA GLU A 170 -2.80 12.93 -4.22
C GLU A 170 -4.29 12.64 -4.45
N TRP A 171 -4.74 11.39 -4.32
CA TRP A 171 -6.16 11.05 -4.38
C TRP A 171 -6.93 11.68 -3.21
N ILE A 172 -6.38 11.60 -2.00
CA ILE A 172 -6.96 12.23 -0.80
C ILE A 172 -6.89 13.75 -0.90
N ASN A 173 -5.77 14.29 -1.39
CA ASN A 173 -5.62 15.75 -1.60
C ASN A 173 -6.66 16.30 -2.59
N ALA A 174 -6.97 15.55 -3.65
CA ALA A 174 -8.03 15.90 -4.58
C ALA A 174 -9.41 15.95 -3.88
N LEU A 175 -9.73 15.00 -3.01
CA LEU A 175 -10.95 15.06 -2.19
C LEU A 175 -11.02 16.33 -1.33
N ILE A 176 -9.93 16.65 -0.63
CA ILE A 176 -9.83 17.83 0.24
C ILE A 176 -10.04 19.13 -0.56
N LYS A 177 -9.57 19.18 -1.80
CA LYS A 177 -9.76 20.31 -2.73
C LYS A 177 -11.17 20.38 -3.33
N GLY A 178 -12.05 19.43 -3.00
CA GLY A 178 -13.39 19.34 -3.56
C GLY A 178 -13.44 18.83 -5.00
N GLU A 179 -12.37 18.16 -5.45
CA GLU A 179 -12.34 17.47 -6.73
C GLU A 179 -13.00 16.09 -6.61
N ASN A 180 -13.21 15.43 -7.75
CA ASN A 180 -13.80 14.09 -7.82
C ASN A 180 -12.77 13.11 -8.39
N PRO A 181 -11.83 12.61 -7.57
CA PRO A 181 -10.78 11.72 -8.05
C PRO A 181 -11.35 10.39 -8.55
N ASP A 182 -10.60 9.68 -9.41
CA ASP A 182 -11.08 8.43 -10.03
C ASP A 182 -11.58 7.45 -8.96
N THR A 183 -12.64 6.70 -9.27
CA THR A 183 -13.32 5.74 -8.38
C THR A 183 -14.02 6.31 -7.13
N TYR A 184 -13.97 7.61 -6.83
CA TYR A 184 -14.75 8.19 -5.72
C TYR A 184 -16.26 8.22 -6.08
N PRO A 185 -17.15 7.65 -5.25
CA PRO A 185 -18.59 7.60 -5.54
C PRO A 185 -19.33 8.94 -5.39
N GLY A 186 -18.71 9.96 -4.79
CA GLY A 186 -19.32 11.28 -4.66
C GLY A 186 -20.43 11.38 -3.60
N LYS A 187 -20.52 10.43 -2.66
CA LYS A 187 -21.56 10.38 -1.60
C LYS A 187 -21.18 11.09 -0.28
N GLY A 188 -20.03 11.75 -0.25
CA GLY A 188 -19.46 12.33 0.96
C GLY A 188 -18.36 11.42 1.53
N TYR A 189 -17.39 12.04 2.22
CA TYR A 189 -16.25 11.31 2.76
C TYR A 189 -15.90 11.72 4.19
N LYS A 190 -15.19 10.84 4.88
CA LYS A 190 -14.53 11.08 6.17
C LYS A 190 -13.10 10.58 6.10
N ILE A 191 -12.16 11.30 6.72
CA ILE A 191 -10.76 10.90 6.83
C ILE A 191 -10.47 10.70 8.31
N PHE A 192 -9.92 9.54 8.68
CA PHE A 192 -9.50 9.27 10.05
C PHE A 192 -8.03 8.91 10.11
N GLU A 193 -7.34 9.57 11.05
CA GLU A 193 -6.08 9.07 11.58
C GLU A 193 -6.43 8.06 12.69
N VAL A 194 -5.84 6.87 12.64
CA VAL A 194 -6.12 5.78 13.56
C VAL A 194 -4.84 5.42 14.30
N SER A 195 -4.89 5.54 15.62
CA SER A 195 -3.79 5.15 16.51
C SER A 195 -4.32 4.75 17.88
N TRP A 196 -3.45 4.17 18.71
CA TRP A 196 -3.80 3.80 20.08
C TRP A 196 -3.68 4.98 21.04
N GLY A 197 -4.73 5.19 21.85
CA GLY A 197 -4.76 6.19 22.91
C GLY A 197 -5.10 7.60 22.38
N GLU A 198 -4.62 8.65 23.05
CA GLU A 198 -5.10 10.02 22.82
C GLU A 198 -4.60 10.73 21.54
N GLY A 199 -4.12 10.00 20.53
CA GLY A 199 -3.70 10.58 19.25
C GLY A 199 -2.53 11.55 19.36
N LYS A 200 -1.42 11.11 19.97
CA LYS A 200 -0.24 11.97 20.17
C LYS A 200 0.34 12.45 18.84
N GLU A 201 0.55 11.54 17.89
CA GLU A 201 1.15 11.84 16.58
C GLU A 201 0.20 12.68 15.72
N TYR A 202 -1.10 12.40 15.76
CA TYR A 202 -2.13 13.25 15.17
C TYR A 202 -2.02 14.72 15.60
N LYS A 203 -1.79 14.98 16.90
CA LYS A 203 -1.62 16.34 17.44
C LYS A 203 -0.32 17.01 16.98
N GLU A 204 0.69 16.23 16.60
CA GLU A 204 1.97 16.73 16.05
C GLU A 204 1.84 17.07 14.55
N GLY A 205 0.97 16.37 13.83
CA GLY A 205 0.58 16.67 12.46
C GLY A 205 -0.34 15.60 11.88
N HIS A 206 -1.32 16.01 11.07
CA HIS A 206 -2.27 15.11 10.42
C HIS A 206 -2.71 15.65 9.06
N ILE A 207 -3.29 14.76 8.24
CA ILE A 207 -3.93 15.09 6.96
C ILE A 207 -5.05 16.12 7.19
N PRO A 208 -5.12 17.23 6.42
CA PRO A 208 -6.13 18.27 6.62
C PRO A 208 -7.56 17.72 6.67
N GLY A 209 -8.32 18.14 7.69
CA GLY A 209 -9.70 17.68 7.93
C GLY A 209 -9.84 16.26 8.49
N ALA A 210 -8.74 15.54 8.76
CA ALA A 210 -8.80 14.23 9.40
C ALA A 210 -9.19 14.33 10.88
N VAL A 211 -9.97 13.36 11.35
CA VAL A 211 -10.35 13.19 12.76
C VAL A 211 -9.53 12.04 13.36
N HIS A 212 -9.06 12.18 14.58
CA HIS A 212 -8.43 11.06 15.28
C HIS A 212 -9.49 10.04 15.76
N LEU A 213 -9.25 8.76 15.47
CA LEU A 213 -10.02 7.62 15.96
C LEU A 213 -9.12 6.75 16.85
N ASP A 214 -9.39 6.74 18.16
CA ASP A 214 -8.71 5.85 19.09
C ASP A 214 -9.19 4.41 18.88
N THR A 215 -8.25 3.49 18.70
CA THR A 215 -8.55 2.04 18.62
C THR A 215 -9.32 1.53 19.85
N ASN A 216 -9.22 2.15 21.02
CA ASN A 216 -10.02 1.80 22.21
C ASN A 216 -11.54 2.08 22.04
N GLU A 217 -11.94 2.77 20.97
CA GLU A 217 -13.36 2.91 20.59
C GLU A 217 -13.87 1.71 19.77
N LEU A 218 -12.96 0.87 19.29
CA LEU A 218 -13.23 -0.25 18.38
C LEU A 218 -13.05 -1.60 19.06
N GLU A 219 -12.18 -1.68 20.06
CA GLU A 219 -11.84 -2.91 20.79
C GLU A 219 -11.72 -2.68 22.30
N GLU A 220 -11.89 -3.75 23.08
CA GLU A 220 -11.95 -3.64 24.55
C GLU A 220 -11.26 -4.77 25.31
N GLU A 221 -10.77 -4.44 26.51
CA GLU A 221 -10.38 -5.42 27.52
C GLU A 221 -11.57 -6.32 27.92
N PRO A 222 -11.32 -7.58 28.34
CA PRO A 222 -10.01 -8.13 28.66
C PRO A 222 -9.29 -8.84 27.50
N LEU A 223 -9.95 -9.02 26.36
CA LEU A 223 -9.45 -9.85 25.25
C LEU A 223 -8.92 -9.04 24.06
N TRP A 224 -9.20 -7.73 24.01
CA TRP A 224 -8.90 -6.87 22.86
C TRP A 224 -9.66 -7.26 21.58
N ASN A 225 -10.80 -7.96 21.74
CA ASN A 225 -11.75 -8.19 20.66
C ASN A 225 -12.51 -6.90 20.35
N ARG A 226 -13.19 -6.86 19.20
CA ARG A 226 -14.06 -5.74 18.86
C ARG A 226 -15.12 -5.50 19.96
N VAL A 227 -15.49 -4.24 20.16
CA VAL A 227 -16.64 -3.88 21.01
C VAL A 227 -17.95 -4.41 20.45
N SER A 228 -19.02 -4.37 21.24
CA SER A 228 -20.33 -4.86 20.80
C SER A 228 -20.83 -4.17 19.52
N ASP A 229 -21.64 -4.85 18.70
CA ASP A 229 -22.23 -4.28 17.48
C ASP A 229 -22.94 -2.94 17.72
N LYS A 230 -23.57 -2.80 18.90
CA LYS A 230 -24.22 -1.56 19.34
C LYS A 230 -23.23 -0.43 19.60
N ASP A 231 -22.07 -0.73 20.17
CA ASP A 231 -21.02 0.27 20.44
C ASP A 231 -20.26 0.62 19.16
N ILE A 232 -20.07 -0.34 18.25
CA ILE A 232 -19.61 -0.08 16.88
C ILE A 232 -20.55 0.90 16.18
N GLU A 233 -21.87 0.61 16.16
CA GLU A 233 -22.87 1.50 15.55
C GLU A 233 -22.81 2.90 16.19
N LYS A 234 -22.76 2.98 17.51
CA LYS A 234 -22.67 4.26 18.23
C LYS A 234 -21.40 5.05 17.86
N MET A 235 -20.25 4.37 17.71
CA MET A 235 -19.00 4.98 17.29
C MET A 235 -19.13 5.54 15.86
N LEU A 236 -19.69 4.76 14.93
CA LEU A 236 -19.93 5.20 13.55
C LEU A 236 -20.81 6.45 13.51
N LEU A 237 -21.93 6.45 14.25
CA LEU A 237 -22.86 7.58 14.33
C LEU A 237 -22.20 8.84 14.90
N ARG A 238 -21.44 8.71 16.00
CA ARG A 238 -20.72 9.83 16.62
C ARG A 238 -19.70 10.44 15.67
N ASN A 239 -19.05 9.60 14.85
CA ASN A 239 -18.05 10.01 13.88
C ASN A 239 -18.65 10.49 12.54
N GLY A 240 -19.98 10.49 12.42
CA GLY A 240 -20.66 11.00 11.23
C GLY A 240 -20.59 10.06 10.04
N ILE A 241 -20.52 8.75 10.28
CA ILE A 241 -20.39 7.71 9.26
C ILE A 241 -21.75 7.05 9.06
N THR A 242 -22.24 7.05 7.81
CA THR A 242 -23.34 6.21 7.32
C THR A 242 -22.80 5.04 6.50
N TYR A 243 -23.64 4.04 6.22
CA TYR A 243 -23.23 2.87 5.44
C TYR A 243 -22.67 3.21 4.05
N ASP A 244 -23.09 4.33 3.47
CA ASP A 244 -22.70 4.79 2.13
C ASP A 244 -21.68 5.95 2.14
N THR A 245 -21.14 6.30 3.32
CA THR A 245 -20.03 7.25 3.45
C THR A 245 -18.72 6.62 2.97
N THR A 246 -17.93 7.33 2.15
CA THR A 246 -16.55 6.93 1.88
C THR A 246 -15.68 7.21 3.10
N VAL A 247 -15.09 6.19 3.70
CA VAL A 247 -14.20 6.33 4.85
C VAL A 247 -12.77 6.06 4.42
N VAL A 248 -11.88 7.03 4.60
CA VAL A 248 -10.45 6.93 4.34
C VAL A 248 -9.71 6.82 5.67
N LEU A 249 -8.98 5.73 5.87
CA LEU A 249 -8.25 5.42 7.09
C LEU A 249 -6.75 5.49 6.83
N TYR A 250 -6.01 6.03 7.78
CA TYR A 250 -4.56 5.99 7.79
C TYR A 250 -4.04 6.04 9.23
N GLY A 251 -2.78 5.69 9.41
CA GLY A 251 -2.05 5.85 10.66
C GLY A 251 -0.56 5.93 10.36
N SER A 252 0.26 6.18 11.37
CA SER A 252 1.70 5.92 11.30
C SER A 252 1.99 4.41 11.27
N ASP A 253 1.20 3.65 12.04
CA ASP A 253 1.11 2.20 11.96
C ASP A 253 -0.10 1.79 11.11
N THR A 254 0.15 1.17 9.96
CA THR A 254 -0.93 0.76 9.06
C THR A 254 -1.76 -0.40 9.62
N THR A 255 -1.28 -1.17 10.62
CA THR A 255 -2.12 -2.19 11.26
C THR A 255 -3.29 -1.58 12.03
N ALA A 256 -3.13 -0.38 12.61
CA ALA A 256 -4.21 0.32 13.30
C ALA A 256 -5.33 0.73 12.33
N ALA A 257 -4.93 1.30 11.17
CA ALA A 257 -5.87 1.64 10.10
C ALA A 257 -6.57 0.40 9.54
N ALA A 258 -5.85 -0.71 9.35
CA ALA A 258 -6.43 -1.96 8.89
C ALA A 258 -7.38 -2.59 9.90
N ARG A 259 -7.07 -2.50 11.21
CA ARG A 259 -7.96 -2.93 12.30
C ARG A 259 -9.28 -2.18 12.24
N ALA A 260 -9.24 -0.85 12.15
CA ALA A 260 -10.44 -0.03 11.96
C ALA A 260 -11.18 -0.38 10.67
N ALA A 261 -10.45 -0.61 9.57
CA ALA A 261 -11.04 -0.98 8.28
C ALA A 261 -11.84 -2.28 8.38
N SER A 262 -11.26 -3.34 8.95
CA SER A 262 -11.93 -4.64 9.10
C SER A 262 -13.23 -4.55 9.91
N ILE A 263 -13.24 -3.75 10.98
CA ILE A 263 -14.42 -3.54 11.84
C ILE A 263 -15.48 -2.70 11.12
N MET A 264 -15.09 -1.67 10.37
CA MET A 264 -16.03 -0.88 9.57
C MET A 264 -16.62 -1.69 8.40
N MET A 265 -15.83 -2.55 7.77
CA MET A 265 -16.30 -3.49 6.75
C MET A 265 -17.28 -4.51 7.35
N TYR A 266 -16.95 -5.12 8.49
CA TYR A 266 -17.85 -5.99 9.26
C TYR A 266 -19.18 -5.28 9.59
N ALA A 267 -19.11 -4.02 10.02
CA ALA A 267 -20.28 -3.23 10.35
C ALA A 267 -21.17 -2.95 9.14
N GLY A 268 -20.59 -2.81 7.95
CA GLY A 268 -21.31 -2.58 6.69
C GLY A 268 -21.05 -1.25 6.01
N VAL A 269 -19.92 -0.59 6.29
CA VAL A 269 -19.50 0.59 5.52
C VAL A 269 -19.09 0.13 4.11
N GLU A 270 -19.79 0.61 3.08
CA GLU A 270 -19.67 0.16 1.69
C GLU A 270 -18.35 0.57 1.03
N ASP A 271 -17.80 1.74 1.40
CA ASP A 271 -16.57 2.28 0.80
C ASP A 271 -15.53 2.64 1.86
N VAL A 272 -14.85 1.62 2.38
CA VAL A 272 -13.67 1.75 3.24
C VAL A 272 -12.41 1.74 2.39
N ARG A 273 -11.51 2.70 2.63
CA ARG A 273 -10.23 2.85 1.92
C ARG A 273 -9.09 3.07 2.91
N ILE A 274 -7.89 2.60 2.56
CA ILE A 274 -6.66 2.83 3.34
C ILE A 274 -5.67 3.65 2.50
N LEU A 275 -5.01 4.64 3.12
CA LEU A 275 -3.87 5.32 2.52
C LEU A 275 -2.65 4.38 2.50
N ASN A 276 -2.21 4.01 1.29
CA ASN A 276 -1.02 3.19 1.09
C ASN A 276 0.23 3.88 1.66
N GLY A 277 0.92 3.25 2.60
CA GLY A 277 2.08 3.85 3.28
C GLY A 277 1.74 4.80 4.43
N GLY A 278 0.45 4.96 4.75
CA GLY A 278 0.01 5.73 5.92
C GLY A 278 0.46 7.19 5.91
N PHE A 279 0.67 7.76 7.10
CA PHE A 279 1.06 9.17 7.23
C PHE A 279 2.45 9.46 6.64
N GLY A 280 3.36 8.46 6.63
CA GLY A 280 4.68 8.59 6.00
C GLY A 280 4.57 8.97 4.53
N ALA A 281 3.75 8.24 3.76
CA ALA A 281 3.51 8.53 2.34
C ALA A 281 2.92 9.93 2.10
N TRP A 282 2.04 10.40 2.99
CA TRP A 282 1.51 11.77 2.91
C TRP A 282 2.61 12.83 3.05
N THR A 283 3.49 12.65 4.03
CA THR A 283 4.60 13.59 4.27
C THR A 283 5.66 13.54 3.18
N GLU A 284 5.97 12.37 2.64
CA GLU A 284 6.91 12.19 1.53
C GLU A 284 6.41 12.86 0.25
N ALA A 285 5.09 12.83 0.00
CA ALA A 285 4.45 13.57 -1.08
C ALA A 285 4.50 15.09 -0.91
N GLY A 286 4.99 15.61 0.22
CA GLY A 286 5.17 17.04 0.47
C GLY A 286 3.85 17.81 0.56
N LEU A 287 2.77 17.14 0.96
CA LEU A 287 1.44 17.71 1.07
C LEU A 287 1.22 18.44 2.40
N ASP A 288 0.26 19.36 2.42
CA ASP A 288 -0.06 20.18 3.59
C ASP A 288 -0.51 19.31 4.77
N ILE A 289 -0.18 19.73 6.00
CA ILE A 289 -0.61 19.10 7.25
C ILE A 289 -1.31 20.11 8.15
N GLU A 290 -2.20 19.63 9.00
CA GLU A 290 -2.85 20.38 10.07
C GLU A 290 -2.40 19.88 11.45
N THR A 291 -2.55 20.72 12.46
CA THR A 291 -2.32 20.36 13.88
C THR A 291 -3.53 20.70 14.76
N GLU A 292 -4.57 21.31 14.17
CA GLU A 292 -5.80 21.65 14.87
C GLU A 292 -6.67 20.41 15.04
N VAL A 293 -7.06 20.09 16.27
CA VAL A 293 -7.91 18.92 16.54
C VAL A 293 -9.28 19.12 15.89
N GLN A 294 -9.61 18.22 14.96
CA GLN A 294 -10.90 18.20 14.29
C GLN A 294 -11.95 17.46 15.13
N SER A 295 -13.18 17.96 15.12
CA SER A 295 -14.33 17.30 15.77
C SER A 295 -15.29 16.77 14.69
N PRO A 296 -15.71 15.50 14.77
CA PRO A 296 -16.66 14.94 13.82
C PRO A 296 -18.04 15.59 13.98
N VAL A 297 -18.83 15.55 12.92
CA VAL A 297 -20.25 15.94 12.92
C VAL A 297 -21.08 14.66 12.96
N PRO A 298 -21.78 14.36 14.08
CA PRO A 298 -22.56 13.13 14.21
C PRO A 298 -23.71 13.02 13.21
N VAL A 299 -24.14 11.78 12.95
CA VAL A 299 -25.35 11.45 12.20
C VAL A 299 -26.32 10.65 13.07
N GLU A 300 -27.62 10.69 12.75
CA GLU A 300 -28.67 10.11 13.58
C GLU A 300 -28.90 8.61 13.32
N ALA A 301 -28.55 8.11 12.13
CA ALA A 301 -28.79 6.72 11.74
C ALA A 301 -27.71 6.24 10.76
N PHE A 302 -27.29 4.97 10.92
CA PHE A 302 -26.27 4.37 10.08
C PHE A 302 -26.83 4.01 8.69
N GLY A 303 -28.09 3.55 8.65
CA GLY A 303 -28.86 3.30 7.42
C GLY A 303 -29.12 1.82 7.13
N ILE A 304 -28.36 0.91 7.71
CA ILE A 304 -28.55 -0.55 7.64
C ILE A 304 -28.30 -1.20 9.01
N ALA A 305 -28.51 -2.51 9.13
CA ALA A 305 -28.22 -3.25 10.36
C ALA A 305 -26.70 -3.42 10.57
N VAL A 306 -26.26 -3.34 11.81
CA VAL A 306 -24.87 -3.64 12.22
C VAL A 306 -24.88 -4.96 13.01
N PRO A 307 -24.06 -5.97 12.63
CA PRO A 307 -23.19 -5.99 11.46
C PRO A 307 -23.95 -6.34 10.17
N ALA A 308 -23.48 -5.81 9.03
CA ALA A 308 -23.94 -6.23 7.72
C ALA A 308 -23.13 -7.41 7.15
N HIS A 309 -21.86 -7.54 7.56
CA HIS A 309 -20.92 -8.56 7.09
C HIS A 309 -20.32 -9.35 8.26
N PRO A 310 -21.14 -10.12 9.02
CA PRO A 310 -20.65 -10.91 10.13
C PRO A 310 -19.58 -11.95 9.72
N GLU A 311 -19.53 -12.33 8.44
CA GLU A 311 -18.52 -13.23 7.89
C GLU A 311 -17.08 -12.71 7.95
N TYR A 312 -16.86 -11.39 8.02
CA TYR A 312 -15.53 -10.80 8.03
C TYR A 312 -14.81 -10.88 9.38
N ILE A 313 -15.53 -11.05 10.49
CA ILE A 313 -14.93 -11.21 11.82
C ILE A 313 -15.59 -12.40 12.52
N ILE A 314 -14.80 -13.43 12.80
CA ILE A 314 -15.26 -14.68 13.41
C ILE A 314 -14.73 -14.85 14.83
N ASP A 315 -15.39 -15.70 15.62
CA ASP A 315 -15.00 -16.00 17.00
C ASP A 315 -14.30 -17.36 17.14
N THR A 316 -13.90 -17.71 18.36
CA THR A 316 -13.16 -18.95 18.66
C THR A 316 -13.92 -20.22 18.22
N LYS A 317 -15.26 -20.20 18.23
CA LYS A 317 -16.07 -21.33 17.78
C LYS A 317 -15.91 -21.54 16.28
N GLU A 318 -16.08 -20.51 15.45
CA GLU A 318 -15.86 -20.65 14.01
C GLU A 318 -14.39 -20.92 13.67
N ALA A 319 -13.42 -20.38 14.44
CA ALA A 319 -12.00 -20.70 14.24
C ALA A 319 -11.72 -22.21 14.43
N LYS A 320 -12.41 -22.87 15.38
CA LYS A 320 -12.35 -24.34 15.53
C LYS A 320 -13.01 -25.08 14.38
N GLU A 321 -14.05 -24.49 13.77
CA GLU A 321 -14.69 -25.05 12.56
C GLU A 321 -13.75 -24.95 11.35
N ILE A 322 -13.00 -23.84 11.21
CA ILE A 322 -11.94 -23.68 10.19
C ILE A 322 -10.89 -24.79 10.32
N LEU A 323 -10.35 -25.00 11.52
CA LEU A 323 -9.33 -26.04 11.76
C LEU A 323 -9.81 -27.47 11.48
N ALA A 324 -11.13 -27.70 11.43
CA ALA A 324 -11.72 -29.01 11.18
C ALA A 324 -12.08 -29.23 9.70
N ASP A 325 -11.99 -28.20 8.85
CA ASP A 325 -12.34 -28.25 7.43
C ASP A 325 -11.07 -28.34 6.58
N GLU A 326 -10.93 -29.41 5.80
CA GLU A 326 -9.79 -29.64 4.89
C GLU A 326 -9.70 -28.61 3.75
N ASN A 327 -10.73 -27.77 3.55
CA ASN A 327 -10.76 -26.70 2.54
C ASN A 327 -10.74 -25.29 3.18
N ALA A 328 -10.29 -25.19 4.43
CA ALA A 328 -10.18 -23.92 5.13
C ALA A 328 -8.84 -23.82 5.86
N GLU A 329 -8.34 -22.59 6.04
CA GLU A 329 -7.10 -22.34 6.77
C GLU A 329 -7.24 -21.28 7.85
N LEU A 330 -6.67 -21.60 9.02
CA LEU A 330 -6.47 -20.66 10.09
C LEU A 330 -5.03 -20.13 10.00
N ALA A 331 -4.88 -18.92 9.48
CA ALA A 331 -3.63 -18.31 9.05
C ALA A 331 -3.03 -17.40 10.13
N SER A 332 -1.90 -17.81 10.71
CA SER A 332 -1.18 -17.10 11.78
C SER A 332 -0.28 -16.01 11.22
N VAL A 333 -0.74 -14.76 11.33
CA VAL A 333 0.01 -13.53 11.00
C VAL A 333 0.83 -13.08 12.21
N ARG A 334 1.81 -13.91 12.59
CA ARG A 334 2.66 -13.70 13.77
C ARG A 334 4.13 -13.81 13.37
N SER A 335 5.05 -13.23 14.15
CA SER A 335 6.48 -13.40 13.85
C SER A 335 6.88 -14.88 13.94
N TRP A 336 8.01 -15.25 13.32
CA TRP A 336 8.49 -16.63 13.40
C TRP A 336 8.71 -17.09 14.85
N GLU A 337 9.37 -16.25 15.67
CA GLU A 337 9.63 -16.54 17.09
C GLU A 337 8.34 -16.74 17.90
N GLU A 338 7.27 -16.02 17.58
CA GLU A 338 5.94 -16.23 18.13
C GLU A 338 5.34 -17.57 17.70
N TYR A 339 5.45 -17.92 16.42
CA TYR A 339 4.88 -19.12 15.81
C TYR A 339 5.53 -20.42 16.32
N ILE A 340 6.85 -20.41 16.53
CA ILE A 340 7.56 -21.55 17.15
C ILE A 340 7.48 -21.54 18.68
N GLY A 341 6.94 -20.48 19.29
CA GLY A 341 6.71 -20.38 20.74
C GLY A 341 7.95 -20.02 21.57
N GLU A 342 8.95 -19.39 20.96
CA GLU A 342 10.09 -18.82 21.69
C GLU A 342 9.67 -17.60 22.52
N THR A 343 8.71 -16.83 22.00
CA THR A 343 8.09 -15.69 22.68
C THR A 343 6.57 -15.75 22.55
N SER A 344 5.86 -15.06 23.46
CA SER A 344 4.43 -14.77 23.26
C SER A 344 4.23 -13.55 22.36
N GLY A 345 5.28 -12.75 22.15
CA GLY A 345 5.25 -11.44 21.52
C GLY A 345 4.92 -10.32 22.51
N TYR A 346 3.97 -10.54 23.40
CA TYR A 346 3.36 -9.47 24.18
C TYR A 346 3.68 -9.56 25.66
N THR A 347 3.90 -8.42 26.31
CA THR A 347 4.13 -8.36 27.77
C THR A 347 2.91 -8.77 28.60
N TYR A 348 1.70 -8.65 28.02
CA TYR A 348 0.43 -8.99 28.67
C TYR A 348 -0.07 -10.40 28.33
N ILE A 349 0.51 -11.09 27.34
CA ILE A 349 0.19 -12.49 27.01
C ILE A 349 1.30 -13.39 27.57
N LYS A 350 0.97 -14.26 28.52
CA LYS A 350 1.96 -15.16 29.15
C LYS A 350 2.17 -16.47 28.38
N PRO A 351 1.13 -17.16 27.87
CA PRO A 351 1.32 -18.40 27.14
C PRO A 351 2.12 -18.20 25.85
N LYS A 352 2.96 -19.18 25.52
CA LYS A 352 3.76 -19.24 24.29
C LYS A 352 3.38 -20.46 23.47
N GLY A 353 3.55 -20.37 22.16
CA GLY A 353 3.20 -21.41 21.21
C GLY A 353 2.31 -20.87 20.09
N ARG A 354 1.76 -21.80 19.31
CA ARG A 354 0.81 -21.54 18.23
C ARG A 354 -0.44 -22.40 18.40
N ILE A 355 -1.53 -21.96 17.77
CA ILE A 355 -2.73 -22.77 17.61
C ILE A 355 -2.36 -24.03 16.81
N ALA A 356 -2.66 -25.21 17.34
CA ALA A 356 -2.35 -26.46 16.64
C ALA A 356 -3.14 -26.56 15.32
N GLY A 357 -2.45 -26.87 14.22
CA GLY A 357 -3.03 -26.90 12.88
C GLY A 357 -3.17 -25.54 12.19
N ALA A 358 -2.81 -24.43 12.85
CA ALA A 358 -2.72 -23.14 12.18
C ALA A 358 -1.46 -23.06 11.31
N THR A 359 -1.62 -22.43 10.15
CA THR A 359 -0.58 -22.28 9.14
C THR A 359 0.13 -20.94 9.31
N TRP A 360 1.45 -20.88 9.12
CA TRP A 360 2.16 -19.60 9.22
C TRP A 360 1.89 -18.74 7.99
N ALA A 361 1.42 -17.52 8.22
CA ALA A 361 1.08 -16.58 7.17
C ALA A 361 2.08 -15.43 7.08
N HIS A 362 3.31 -15.61 7.56
CA HIS A 362 4.30 -14.53 7.67
C HIS A 362 3.85 -13.37 8.56
N ALA A 363 4.73 -12.40 8.80
CA ALA A 363 4.36 -11.10 9.38
C ALA A 363 5.56 -10.15 9.24
N GLY A 364 6.49 -10.29 10.17
CA GLY A 364 7.59 -9.38 10.38
C GLY A 364 8.48 -9.84 11.51
N SER A 365 9.40 -8.96 11.91
CA SER A 365 10.43 -9.27 12.90
C SER A 365 9.86 -9.53 14.30
N ASP A 366 8.75 -8.89 14.68
CA ASP A 366 8.18 -8.95 16.02
C ASP A 366 6.64 -8.69 15.99
N PRO A 367 5.94 -8.53 17.13
CA PRO A 367 4.49 -8.37 17.12
C PRO A 367 3.96 -7.01 16.67
N TYR A 368 4.86 -6.08 16.34
CA TYR A 368 4.57 -4.69 15.97
C TYR A 368 5.07 -4.33 14.56
N HIS A 369 5.68 -5.28 13.84
CA HIS A 369 6.20 -5.06 12.50
C HIS A 369 5.63 -6.07 11.49
N MET A 370 5.55 -5.63 10.24
CA MET A 370 4.87 -6.31 9.12
C MET A 370 5.74 -6.26 7.84
N GLU A 371 7.06 -6.40 7.97
CA GLU A 371 8.02 -6.27 6.86
C GLU A 371 7.79 -7.29 5.73
N ASP A 372 7.16 -8.44 6.01
CA ASP A 372 6.81 -9.41 4.97
C ASP A 372 5.62 -8.95 4.11
N TYR A 373 4.87 -7.95 4.57
CA TYR A 373 3.67 -7.38 3.95
C TYR A 373 3.86 -5.94 3.44
N ARG A 374 4.98 -5.30 3.77
CA ARG A 374 5.23 -3.89 3.46
C ARG A 374 6.53 -3.70 2.70
N ASN A 375 6.54 -2.73 1.79
CA ASN A 375 7.76 -2.22 1.17
C ASN A 375 8.52 -1.29 2.15
N VAL A 376 9.71 -0.85 1.73
CA VAL A 376 10.61 0.01 2.52
C VAL A 376 10.01 1.36 2.95
N ASN A 377 8.96 1.82 2.27
CA ASN A 377 8.21 3.05 2.58
C ASN A 377 6.85 2.77 3.25
N ASN A 378 6.66 1.60 3.85
CA ASN A 378 5.41 1.13 4.47
C ASN A 378 4.22 0.96 3.51
N THR A 379 4.39 1.10 2.19
CA THR A 379 3.34 0.73 1.25
C THR A 379 3.14 -0.78 1.23
N MET A 380 1.95 -1.25 0.84
CA MET A 380 1.65 -2.67 0.64
C MET A 380 2.71 -3.28 -0.29
N ARG A 381 3.33 -4.37 0.15
CA ARG A 381 4.23 -5.17 -0.68
C ARG A 381 3.52 -5.66 -1.91
N ASN A 382 4.26 -5.88 -2.99
CA ASN A 382 3.78 -6.48 -4.22
C ASN A 382 2.83 -7.66 -3.94
N TYR A 383 1.58 -7.55 -4.40
CA TYR A 383 0.57 -8.54 -4.08
C TYR A 383 0.89 -9.93 -4.64
N HIS A 384 1.71 -10.05 -5.69
CA HIS A 384 2.21 -11.34 -6.17
C HIS A 384 3.21 -11.97 -5.19
N GLU A 385 4.02 -11.16 -4.51
CA GLU A 385 4.96 -11.65 -3.48
C GLU A 385 4.22 -12.11 -2.22
N ILE A 386 3.21 -11.35 -1.79
CA ILE A 386 2.36 -11.75 -0.66
C ILE A 386 1.62 -13.06 -0.99
N ALA A 387 0.98 -13.13 -2.17
CA ALA A 387 0.31 -14.36 -2.61
C ALA A 387 1.26 -15.56 -2.68
N LYS A 388 2.49 -15.35 -3.17
CA LYS A 388 3.51 -16.41 -3.21
C LYS A 388 3.94 -16.88 -1.82
N ASN A 389 4.11 -15.96 -0.87
CA ASN A 389 4.43 -16.30 0.53
C ASN A 389 3.31 -17.14 1.16
N TRP A 390 2.05 -16.80 0.88
CA TRP A 390 0.89 -17.57 1.32
C TRP A 390 0.80 -18.94 0.65
N GLU A 391 0.99 -19.02 -0.67
CA GLU A 391 0.98 -20.28 -1.44
C GLU A 391 2.05 -21.28 -0.95
N ASP A 392 3.23 -20.80 -0.56
CA ASP A 392 4.30 -21.65 0.00
C ASP A 392 3.90 -22.33 1.31
N TRP A 393 2.86 -21.81 1.97
CA TRP A 393 2.26 -22.34 3.17
C TRP A 393 0.85 -22.91 2.92
N ASP A 394 0.46 -23.15 1.66
CA ASP A 394 -0.85 -23.71 1.29
C ASP A 394 -2.05 -22.81 1.68
N ILE A 395 -1.81 -21.50 1.83
CA ILE A 395 -2.86 -20.49 2.01
C ILE A 395 -3.22 -19.96 0.62
N THR A 396 -4.39 -20.35 0.11
CA THR A 396 -4.80 -20.05 -1.27
C THR A 396 -6.22 -19.51 -1.37
N SER A 397 -6.49 -18.72 -2.41
CA SER A 397 -7.77 -18.02 -2.61
C SER A 397 -9.00 -18.91 -2.79
N ASP A 398 -8.82 -20.19 -3.14
CA ASP A 398 -9.92 -21.15 -3.30
C ASP A 398 -10.44 -21.71 -1.96
N LYS A 399 -9.62 -21.62 -0.90
CA LYS A 399 -9.96 -22.02 0.47
C LYS A 399 -10.70 -20.91 1.23
N LYS A 400 -11.36 -21.29 2.32
CA LYS A 400 -11.83 -20.31 3.32
C LYS A 400 -10.69 -19.97 4.26
N VAL A 401 -10.25 -18.71 4.33
CA VAL A 401 -9.08 -18.32 5.12
C VAL A 401 -9.46 -17.36 6.24
N ALA A 402 -9.14 -17.72 7.48
CA ALA A 402 -9.28 -16.84 8.63
C ALA A 402 -7.89 -16.43 9.13
N PHE A 403 -7.55 -15.15 8.99
CA PHE A 403 -6.30 -14.59 9.51
C PHE A 403 -6.42 -14.29 11.00
N PHE A 404 -5.36 -14.53 11.77
CA PHE A 404 -5.30 -14.17 13.18
C PHE A 404 -3.88 -13.82 13.62
N CYS A 405 -3.74 -13.10 14.72
CA CYS A 405 -2.44 -12.83 15.34
C CYS A 405 -2.51 -12.93 16.87
N GLY A 406 -1.92 -11.99 17.61
CA GLY A 406 -2.14 -11.89 19.06
C GLY A 406 -3.59 -11.53 19.37
N THR A 407 -4.04 -10.37 18.86
CA THR A 407 -5.31 -9.70 19.18
C THR A 407 -6.01 -9.07 17.97
N GLY A 408 -5.63 -9.46 16.75
CA GLY A 408 -6.36 -9.09 15.52
C GLY A 408 -5.77 -7.95 14.66
N TRP A 409 -4.82 -7.15 15.13
CA TRP A 409 -4.27 -6.00 14.37
C TRP A 409 -3.55 -6.41 13.08
N ARG A 410 -2.44 -7.15 13.21
CA ARG A 410 -1.69 -7.70 12.05
C ARG A 410 -2.56 -8.56 11.13
N ALA A 411 -3.50 -9.32 11.72
CA ALA A 411 -4.46 -10.12 10.97
C ALA A 411 -5.40 -9.28 10.12
N SER A 412 -5.77 -8.08 10.59
CA SER A 412 -6.63 -7.17 9.84
C SER A 412 -5.92 -6.58 8.62
N GLU A 413 -4.61 -6.34 8.70
CA GLU A 413 -3.79 -5.93 7.55
C GLU A 413 -3.68 -7.04 6.50
N ALA A 414 -3.35 -8.27 6.92
CA ALA A 414 -3.34 -9.43 6.01
C ALA A 414 -4.72 -9.72 5.39
N PHE A 415 -5.80 -9.58 6.17
CA PHE A 415 -7.18 -9.65 5.66
C PHE A 415 -7.45 -8.59 4.59
N PHE A 416 -7.02 -7.35 4.83
CA PHE A 416 -7.21 -6.27 3.86
C PHE A 416 -6.41 -6.53 2.58
N ASP A 417 -5.19 -7.06 2.68
CA ASP A 417 -4.39 -7.45 1.52
C ASP A 417 -5.07 -8.54 0.69
N ALA A 418 -5.62 -9.57 1.34
CA ALA A 418 -6.39 -10.62 0.66
C ALA A 418 -7.66 -10.06 0.01
N TYR A 419 -8.34 -9.14 0.69
CA TYR A 419 -9.49 -8.42 0.16
C TYR A 419 -9.10 -7.59 -1.08
N LEU A 420 -7.97 -6.91 -1.06
CA LEU A 420 -7.45 -6.15 -2.20
C LEU A 420 -7.14 -7.06 -3.40
N MET A 421 -6.66 -8.28 -3.15
CA MET A 421 -6.45 -9.32 -4.16
C MET A 421 -7.75 -9.94 -4.69
N GLY A 422 -8.90 -9.62 -4.10
CA GLY A 422 -10.21 -10.09 -4.54
C GLY A 422 -10.60 -11.45 -3.96
N TRP A 423 -9.99 -11.88 -2.86
CA TRP A 423 -10.40 -13.10 -2.16
C TRP A 423 -11.78 -12.88 -1.52
N ASP A 424 -12.68 -13.85 -1.67
CA ASP A 424 -14.09 -13.72 -1.31
C ASP A 424 -14.51 -14.55 -0.07
N LYS A 425 -13.64 -15.45 0.42
CA LYS A 425 -13.87 -16.30 1.59
C LYS A 425 -12.84 -16.06 2.69
N ILE A 426 -12.72 -14.79 3.09
CA ILE A 426 -11.73 -14.35 4.07
C ILE A 426 -12.40 -13.82 5.34
N ALA A 427 -11.71 -13.97 6.48
CA ALA A 427 -12.13 -13.45 7.77
C ALA A 427 -10.94 -13.08 8.65
N VAL A 428 -11.19 -12.28 9.68
CA VAL A 428 -10.31 -12.12 10.84
C VAL A 428 -10.86 -12.97 11.99
N TYR A 429 -10.07 -13.88 12.55
CA TYR A 429 -10.37 -14.47 13.85
C TYR A 429 -9.91 -13.51 14.94
N ASP A 430 -10.88 -12.85 15.57
CA ASP A 430 -10.69 -11.67 16.44
C ASP A 430 -9.86 -11.99 17.69
N GLY A 431 -10.21 -13.09 18.38
CA GLY A 431 -9.58 -13.50 19.64
C GLY A 431 -8.13 -13.92 19.53
N GLY A 432 -7.72 -14.38 18.34
CA GLY A 432 -6.36 -14.77 18.04
C GLY A 432 -5.72 -15.72 19.06
N TRP A 433 -4.40 -15.61 19.21
CA TRP A 433 -3.63 -16.37 20.18
C TRP A 433 -4.03 -16.04 21.62
N TYR A 434 -4.43 -14.79 21.88
CA TYR A 434 -4.71 -14.36 23.23
C TYR A 434 -5.91 -15.10 23.82
N GLU A 435 -7.07 -15.06 23.15
CA GLU A 435 -8.27 -15.79 23.58
C GLU A 435 -8.04 -17.30 23.54
N TRP A 436 -7.42 -17.82 22.46
CA TRP A 436 -7.17 -19.25 22.32
C TRP A 436 -6.37 -19.83 23.49
N SER A 437 -5.30 -19.13 23.89
CA SER A 437 -4.37 -19.61 24.92
C SER A 437 -4.88 -19.46 26.35
N MET A 438 -6.03 -18.80 26.56
CA MET A 438 -6.68 -18.69 27.88
C MET A 438 -7.44 -19.95 28.27
N ASP A 439 -7.83 -20.80 27.31
CA ASP A 439 -8.45 -22.09 27.58
C ASP A 439 -7.41 -23.21 27.42
N GLU A 440 -7.01 -23.82 28.55
CA GLU A 440 -6.05 -24.93 28.56
C GLU A 440 -6.54 -26.18 27.81
N ALA A 441 -7.84 -26.28 27.50
CA ALA A 441 -8.37 -27.37 26.68
C ALA A 441 -8.10 -27.18 25.18
N ASN A 442 -7.73 -25.98 24.74
CA ASN A 442 -7.41 -25.71 23.35
C ASN A 442 -6.04 -26.28 22.97
N PRO A 443 -5.90 -26.99 21.83
CA PRO A 443 -4.64 -27.60 21.43
C PRO A 443 -3.62 -26.53 20.99
N VAL A 444 -2.38 -26.71 21.43
CA VAL A 444 -1.26 -25.79 21.20
C VAL A 444 -0.02 -26.59 20.77
N GLU A 445 0.76 -26.01 19.86
CA GLU A 445 2.06 -26.54 19.43
C GLU A 445 3.21 -25.56 19.71
N THR A 446 4.43 -26.07 19.70
CA THR A 446 5.69 -25.29 19.85
C THR A 446 6.84 -26.00 19.13
N GLY A 447 7.95 -25.29 18.92
CA GLY A 447 9.10 -25.74 18.17
C GLY A 447 8.91 -25.63 16.66
N GLU A 448 9.98 -25.91 15.94
CA GLU A 448 10.00 -25.93 14.47
C GLU A 448 8.92 -26.88 13.92
N PRO A 449 8.10 -26.42 12.96
CA PRO A 449 7.16 -27.29 12.26
C PRO A 449 7.93 -28.38 11.50
N LYS A 450 7.30 -29.56 11.33
CA LYS A 450 7.94 -30.76 10.76
C LYS A 450 7.65 -30.96 9.29
#